data_AF-A0A429UI55-F1
#
_entry.id   AF-A0A429UI55-F1
#
_cell.length_a   1.000
_cell.length_b   1.000
_cell.length_c   1.000
_cell.angle_alpha   90.00
_cell.angle_beta   90.00
_cell.angle_gamma   90.00
#
_symmetry.space_group_name_H-M   'P 1'
#
loop_
_entity.id
_entity.type
_entity.pdbx_description
1 polymer ?
#
loop_
_entity_poly.entity_id
_entity_poly.type
_entity_poly.pdbx_seq_one_letter_code
_entity_poly.pdbx_strand_id
1 'polypeptide(L)'
;MRFTHLTRLSLTALLALAAVLLGPAGPATAAGPAAGPAAADLSFTVDQQTVTPGSTVALTMTFTNNQETDIWFVYQSVQPTWLTTQRKDLAYAFTSCTGDGVTCTGTGTTSLGVSYAVPLPPGATRTVTLTLRIAENSGCNGNIGFYSYLYYEYNGGQATKDGMFTTPETRVACAPAAASARS
;
A
#
# COMPACT_ATOMS: atom_id res chain seq x y z
N MET A 1 50.01 -7.57 -61.07
CA MET A 1 49.05 -6.45 -60.96
C MET A 1 48.29 -6.60 -59.64
N ARG A 2 48.15 -5.51 -58.87
CA ARG A 2 47.78 -5.47 -57.44
C ARG A 2 46.24 -5.42 -57.30
N PHE A 3 45.64 -6.31 -56.51
CA PHE A 3 44.19 -6.31 -56.24
C PHE A 3 43.82 -5.20 -55.25
N THR A 4 43.33 -4.06 -55.73
CA THR A 4 43.00 -2.87 -54.92
C THR A 4 41.51 -2.48 -54.89
N HIS A 5 40.58 -3.35 -55.32
CA HIS A 5 39.17 -2.94 -55.51
C HIS A 5 38.13 -3.56 -54.58
N LEU A 6 38.48 -4.43 -53.63
CA LEU A 6 37.49 -5.10 -52.76
C LEU A 6 37.22 -4.40 -51.42
N THR A 7 37.93 -3.32 -51.08
CA THR A 7 37.83 -2.68 -49.74
C THR A 7 36.86 -1.50 -49.65
N ARG A 8 36.22 -1.08 -50.75
CA ARG A 8 35.36 0.12 -50.77
C ARG A 8 33.86 -0.13 -50.76
N LEU A 9 33.41 -1.37 -50.89
CA LEU A 9 31.97 -1.71 -50.89
C LEU A 9 31.41 -2.08 -49.51
N SER A 10 32.27 -2.26 -48.51
CA SER A 10 31.86 -2.68 -47.16
C SER A 10 31.49 -1.51 -46.23
N LEU A 11 31.87 -0.26 -46.55
CA LEU A 11 31.59 0.89 -45.69
C LEU A 11 30.19 1.49 -45.89
N THR A 12 29.62 1.40 -47.09
CA THR A 12 28.30 1.97 -47.38
C THR A 12 27.14 1.13 -46.83
N ALA A 13 27.34 -0.18 -46.65
CA ALA A 13 26.33 -1.05 -46.04
C ALA A 13 26.16 -0.84 -44.53
N LEU A 14 27.23 -0.45 -43.81
CA LEU A 14 27.19 -0.21 -42.36
C LEU A 14 26.49 1.11 -42.00
N LEU A 15 26.60 2.15 -42.84
CA LEU A 15 25.93 3.43 -42.61
C LEU A 15 24.42 3.39 -42.88
N ALA A 16 23.95 2.50 -43.77
CA ALA A 16 22.53 2.33 -44.03
C ALA A 16 21.80 1.59 -42.89
N LEU A 17 22.50 0.68 -42.18
CA LEU A 17 21.92 -0.08 -41.07
C LEU A 17 21.74 0.77 -39.79
N ALA A 18 22.58 1.78 -39.57
CA ALA A 18 22.48 2.69 -38.44
C ALA A 18 21.28 3.66 -38.53
N ALA A 19 20.85 4.02 -39.75
CA ALA A 19 19.76 4.97 -39.97
C ALA A 19 18.35 4.36 -39.77
N VAL A 20 18.21 3.03 -39.81
CA VAL A 20 16.92 2.33 -39.61
C VAL A 20 16.62 2.07 -38.13
N LEU A 21 17.62 2.09 -37.25
CA LEU A 21 17.46 1.87 -35.81
C LEU A 21 17.15 3.15 -35.01
N LEU A 22 17.21 4.32 -35.65
CA LEU A 22 16.90 5.64 -35.07
C LEU A 22 15.53 6.15 -35.54
N GLY A 23 14.54 5.25 -35.58
CA GLY A 23 13.15 5.62 -35.84
C GLY A 23 12.70 6.76 -34.92
N PRO A 24 11.81 7.66 -35.40
CA PRO A 24 11.38 8.81 -34.63
C PRO A 24 10.76 8.33 -33.34
N ALA A 25 11.38 8.69 -32.21
CA ALA A 25 10.73 8.61 -30.92
C ALA A 25 9.44 9.44 -31.03
N GLY A 26 8.31 8.75 -31.12
CA GLY A 26 7.01 9.40 -31.03
C GLY A 26 6.97 10.24 -29.75
N PRO A 27 6.20 11.34 -29.74
CA PRO A 27 6.08 12.15 -28.54
C PRO A 27 5.72 11.23 -27.39
N ALA A 28 6.59 11.16 -26.39
CA ALA A 28 6.22 10.63 -25.09
C ALA A 28 4.97 11.41 -24.70
N THR A 29 3.83 10.72 -24.65
CA THR A 29 2.61 11.29 -24.10
C THR A 29 2.92 11.65 -22.67
N ALA A 30 3.28 12.92 -22.47
CA ALA A 30 3.25 13.55 -21.17
C ALA A 30 1.89 13.24 -20.56
N ALA A 31 1.91 12.86 -19.29
CA ALA A 31 0.75 12.67 -18.47
C ALA A 31 -0.32 13.70 -18.85
N GLY A 32 -1.53 13.20 -19.15
CA GLY A 32 -2.69 14.05 -19.40
C GLY A 32 -2.90 15.07 -18.29
N PRO A 33 -3.79 16.05 -18.50
CA PRO A 33 -3.99 17.16 -17.57
C PRO A 33 -4.12 16.60 -16.16
N ALA A 34 -3.28 17.10 -15.25
CA ALA A 34 -3.35 16.78 -13.84
C ALA A 34 -4.73 17.19 -13.35
N ALA A 35 -5.66 16.22 -13.34
CA ALA A 35 -6.80 16.28 -12.45
C ALA A 35 -6.24 16.60 -11.06
N GLY A 36 -6.87 17.50 -10.33
CA GLY A 36 -6.55 17.70 -8.91
C GLY A 36 -6.45 16.35 -8.19
N PRO A 37 -5.75 16.27 -7.04
CA PRO A 37 -5.38 14.99 -6.45
C PRO A 37 -6.59 14.07 -6.42
N ALA A 38 -6.58 13.04 -7.26
CA ALA A 38 -7.68 12.09 -7.33
C ALA A 38 -7.89 11.57 -5.91
N ALA A 39 -9.15 11.52 -5.45
CA ALA A 39 -9.45 10.99 -4.13
C ALA A 39 -8.79 9.62 -4.00
N ALA A 40 -8.02 9.40 -2.92
CA ALA A 40 -7.40 8.11 -2.69
C ALA A 40 -8.50 7.06 -2.55
N ASP A 41 -8.35 5.93 -3.23
CA ASP A 41 -9.33 4.83 -3.13
C ASP A 41 -9.36 4.26 -1.71
N LEU A 42 -8.23 4.31 -1.01
CA LEU A 42 -8.07 3.84 0.36
C LEU A 42 -7.45 4.93 1.23
N SER A 43 -8.05 5.18 2.39
CA SER A 43 -7.55 6.13 3.38
C SER A 43 -7.53 5.51 4.78
N PHE A 44 -6.70 6.07 5.66
CA PHE A 44 -6.50 5.58 7.02
C PHE A 44 -6.56 6.73 8.03
N THR A 45 -7.15 6.44 9.18
CA THR A 45 -7.08 7.27 10.38
C THR A 45 -6.77 6.40 11.59
N VAL A 46 -6.21 7.01 12.62
CA VAL A 46 -5.93 6.34 13.90
C VAL A 46 -6.52 7.18 15.02
N ASP A 47 -7.12 6.53 16.01
CA ASP A 47 -7.71 7.20 17.18
C ASP A 47 -6.65 7.87 18.05
N GLN A 48 -5.45 7.27 18.14
CA GLN A 48 -4.31 7.81 18.87
C GLN A 48 -2.98 7.43 18.21
N GLN A 49 -2.06 8.39 18.12
CA GLN A 49 -0.73 8.18 17.53
C GLN A 49 0.34 7.83 18.57
N THR A 50 0.04 7.88 19.86
CA THR A 50 0.99 7.53 20.92
C THR A 50 0.30 6.74 22.01
N VAL A 51 0.88 5.60 22.37
CA VAL A 51 0.36 4.65 23.38
C VAL A 51 1.47 4.09 24.24
N THR A 52 1.11 3.38 25.31
CA THR A 52 2.05 2.60 26.14
C THR A 52 1.83 1.09 25.94
N PRO A 53 2.77 0.23 26.36
CA PRO A 53 2.52 -1.20 26.46
C PRO A 53 1.21 -1.50 27.20
N GLY A 54 0.44 -2.48 26.71
CA GLY A 54 -0.88 -2.83 27.24
C GLY A 54 -2.06 -2.07 26.62
N SER A 55 -1.83 -0.97 25.90
CA SER A 55 -2.89 -0.20 25.24
C SER A 55 -3.43 -0.87 23.97
N THR A 56 -4.59 -0.39 23.51
CA THR A 56 -5.18 -0.73 22.22
C THR A 56 -5.29 0.51 21.34
N VAL A 57 -5.16 0.34 20.03
CA VAL A 57 -5.26 1.39 19.02
C VAL A 57 -6.31 0.98 17.99
N ALA A 58 -7.17 1.91 17.58
CA ALA A 58 -8.14 1.72 16.52
C ALA A 58 -7.64 2.38 15.23
N LEU A 59 -7.23 1.56 14.27
CA LEU A 59 -6.93 1.99 12.91
C LEU A 59 -8.21 1.86 12.07
N THR A 60 -8.76 2.99 11.62
CA THR A 60 -9.91 3.01 10.73
C THR A 60 -9.45 3.17 9.30
N MET A 61 -10.03 2.35 8.43
CA MET A 61 -9.71 2.27 7.02
C MET A 61 -10.97 2.49 6.21
N THR A 62 -10.89 3.32 5.18
CA THR A 62 -12.04 3.68 4.35
C THR A 62 -11.69 3.43 2.90
N PHE A 63 -12.36 2.44 2.30
CA PHE A 63 -12.26 2.10 0.88
C PHE A 63 -13.46 2.68 0.13
N THR A 64 -13.23 3.47 -0.90
CA THR A 64 -14.29 4.08 -1.73
C THR A 64 -14.14 3.64 -3.18
N ASN A 65 -15.25 3.20 -3.79
CA ASN A 65 -15.28 2.98 -5.23
C ASN A 65 -15.36 4.34 -5.96
N ASN A 66 -14.20 4.87 -6.36
CA ASN A 66 -14.12 6.10 -7.16
C ASN A 66 -14.28 5.86 -8.68
N GLN A 67 -14.64 4.64 -9.10
CA GLN A 67 -14.86 4.29 -10.50
C GLN A 67 -16.31 4.58 -10.92
N GLU A 68 -16.52 4.70 -12.22
CA GLU A 68 -17.85 4.88 -12.83
C GLU A 68 -18.67 3.59 -12.91
N THR A 69 -18.08 2.44 -12.55
CA THR A 69 -18.73 1.12 -12.58
C THR A 69 -18.54 0.38 -11.27
N ASP A 70 -19.38 -0.63 -11.05
CA ASP A 70 -19.26 -1.50 -9.88
C ASP A 70 -17.87 -2.15 -9.81
N ILE A 71 -17.41 -2.36 -8.58
CA ILE A 71 -16.27 -3.23 -8.27
C ILE A 71 -16.80 -4.63 -7.94
N TRP A 72 -16.25 -5.64 -8.60
CA TRP A 72 -16.75 -7.03 -8.58
C TRP A 72 -15.79 -7.97 -7.85
N PHE A 73 -14.56 -7.54 -7.61
CA PHE A 73 -13.56 -8.28 -6.86
C PHE A 73 -12.65 -7.31 -6.12
N VAL A 74 -12.28 -7.66 -4.89
CA VAL A 74 -11.31 -6.91 -4.08
C VAL A 74 -10.40 -7.90 -3.38
N TYR A 75 -9.09 -7.68 -3.52
CA TYR A 75 -8.08 -8.31 -2.70
C TYR A 75 -7.35 -7.23 -1.91
N GLN A 76 -7.33 -7.38 -0.59
CA GLN A 76 -6.63 -6.46 0.28
C GLN A 76 -5.87 -7.19 1.39
N SER A 77 -4.66 -6.73 1.65
CA SER A 77 -3.86 -7.19 2.79
C SER A 77 -3.27 -6.02 3.55
N VAL A 78 -3.20 -6.12 4.88
CA VAL A 78 -2.55 -5.17 5.78
C VAL A 78 -1.35 -5.87 6.40
N GLN A 79 -0.17 -5.29 6.26
CA GLN A 79 1.10 -5.88 6.67
C GLN A 79 1.98 -4.86 7.39
N PRO A 80 2.83 -5.28 8.34
CA PRO A 80 3.75 -4.37 9.00
C PRO A 80 4.77 -3.83 7.99
N THR A 81 5.16 -2.56 8.15
CA THR A 81 6.26 -1.99 7.37
C THR A 81 7.58 -2.68 7.70
N TRP A 82 8.55 -2.62 6.80
CA TRP A 82 9.88 -3.16 7.05
C TRP A 82 10.48 -2.62 8.35
N LEU A 83 10.42 -1.30 8.58
CA LEU A 83 10.90 -0.66 9.82
C LEU A 83 10.24 -1.26 11.08
N THR A 84 8.93 -1.51 11.03
CA THR A 84 8.21 -2.18 12.12
C THR A 84 8.74 -3.60 12.35
N THR A 85 8.96 -4.37 11.28
CA THR A 85 9.49 -5.73 11.41
C THR A 85 10.92 -5.79 11.97
N GLN A 86 11.68 -4.69 11.89
CA GLN A 86 13.00 -4.59 12.51
C GLN A 86 12.95 -4.35 14.03
N ARG A 87 11.81 -3.88 14.56
CA ARG A 87 11.58 -3.67 16.00
C ARG A 87 11.10 -4.95 16.68
N LYS A 88 12.03 -5.90 16.84
CA LYS A 88 11.78 -7.21 17.49
C LYS A 88 11.35 -7.11 18.95
N ASP A 89 11.59 -5.97 19.58
CA ASP A 89 11.17 -5.66 20.94
C ASP A 89 9.68 -5.26 21.02
N LEU A 90 9.06 -4.80 19.93
CA LEU A 90 7.66 -4.41 19.93
C LEU A 90 6.76 -5.62 19.72
N ALA A 91 5.89 -5.89 20.70
CA ALA A 91 4.95 -6.99 20.67
C ALA A 91 3.53 -6.46 20.47
N TYR A 92 2.87 -6.87 19.38
CA TYR A 92 1.55 -6.40 19.01
C TYR A 92 0.79 -7.45 18.18
N ALA A 93 -0.54 -7.34 18.13
CA ALA A 93 -1.39 -8.14 17.26
C ALA A 93 -2.70 -7.42 16.95
N PHE A 94 -3.28 -7.68 15.78
CA PHE A 94 -4.64 -7.28 15.48
C PHE A 94 -5.63 -8.17 16.24
N THR A 95 -6.37 -7.62 17.18
CA THR A 95 -7.32 -8.38 18.01
C THR A 95 -8.73 -8.40 17.43
N SER A 96 -9.09 -7.43 16.59
CA SER A 96 -10.36 -7.41 15.88
C SER A 96 -10.27 -6.67 14.56
N CYS A 97 -11.22 -6.97 13.69
CA CYS A 97 -11.43 -6.31 12.42
C CYS A 97 -12.93 -6.33 12.12
N THR A 98 -13.56 -5.16 12.03
CA THR A 98 -15.02 -5.03 11.94
C THR A 98 -15.39 -3.99 10.89
N GLY A 99 -16.39 -4.31 10.07
CA GLY A 99 -16.96 -3.39 9.08
C GLY A 99 -18.15 -4.04 8.37
N ASP A 100 -19.09 -3.22 7.91
CA ASP A 100 -20.29 -3.73 7.25
C ASP A 100 -19.95 -4.37 5.90
N GLY A 101 -20.38 -5.63 5.73
CA GLY A 101 -20.04 -6.41 4.55
C GLY A 101 -18.54 -6.67 4.43
N VAL A 102 -17.82 -6.73 5.55
CA VAL A 102 -16.37 -7.03 5.56
C VAL A 102 -16.10 -8.28 6.36
N THR A 103 -15.25 -9.14 5.81
CA THR A 103 -14.70 -10.31 6.50
C THR A 103 -13.19 -10.16 6.53
N CYS A 104 -12.58 -10.47 7.67
CA CYS A 104 -11.14 -10.38 7.83
C CYS A 104 -10.55 -11.71 8.27
N THR A 105 -9.32 -11.97 7.85
CA THR A 105 -8.54 -13.14 8.22
C THR A 105 -7.23 -12.70 8.87
N GLY A 106 -6.70 -13.51 9.79
CA GLY A 106 -5.43 -13.21 10.47
C GLY A 106 -5.56 -12.43 11.79
N THR A 107 -6.76 -12.30 12.37
CA THR A 107 -6.90 -11.80 13.73
C THR A 107 -6.11 -12.69 14.71
N GLY A 108 -5.49 -12.08 15.70
CA GLY A 108 -4.48 -12.70 16.56
C GLY A 108 -3.05 -12.66 16.00
N THR A 109 -2.85 -12.13 14.79
CA THR A 109 -1.52 -12.01 14.16
C THR A 109 -1.15 -10.55 13.87
N THR A 110 0.01 -10.32 13.24
CA THR A 110 0.52 -8.98 12.88
C THR A 110 0.14 -8.54 11.47
N SER A 111 -0.59 -9.37 10.72
CA SER A 111 -1.09 -9.07 9.38
C SER A 111 -2.55 -9.48 9.24
N LEU A 112 -3.25 -8.87 8.28
CA LEU A 112 -4.65 -9.17 8.00
C LEU A 112 -4.89 -9.32 6.50
N GLY A 113 -5.76 -10.24 6.13
CA GLY A 113 -6.49 -10.18 4.87
C GLY A 113 -7.83 -9.51 5.09
N VAL A 114 -8.26 -8.63 4.17
CA VAL A 114 -9.55 -7.95 4.21
C VAL A 114 -10.32 -8.28 2.93
N SER A 115 -11.55 -8.74 3.08
CA SER A 115 -12.45 -9.09 1.99
C SER A 115 -13.76 -8.32 2.14
N TYR A 116 -14.27 -7.80 1.02
CA TYR A 116 -15.47 -6.97 0.98
C TYR A 116 -16.60 -7.69 0.26
N ALA A 117 -17.83 -7.45 0.71
CA ALA A 117 -19.04 -7.79 0.00
C ALA A 117 -19.10 -6.97 -1.29
N VAL A 118 -19.10 -7.69 -2.40
CA VAL A 118 -19.19 -7.20 -3.78
C VAL A 118 -20.50 -7.70 -4.41
N PRO A 119 -21.07 -6.98 -5.40
CA PRO A 119 -20.54 -5.77 -6.02
C PRO A 119 -20.56 -4.53 -5.10
N LEU A 120 -19.56 -3.65 -5.25
CA LEU A 120 -19.51 -2.34 -4.59
C LEU A 120 -19.82 -1.24 -5.62
N PRO A 121 -20.99 -0.58 -5.56
CA PRO A 121 -21.40 0.41 -6.55
C PRO A 121 -20.52 1.67 -6.60
N PRO A 122 -20.53 2.44 -7.71
CA PRO A 122 -19.89 3.76 -7.79
C PRO A 122 -20.25 4.66 -6.62
N GLY A 123 -19.24 5.30 -6.03
CA GLY A 123 -19.38 6.20 -4.89
C GLY A 123 -19.68 5.53 -3.55
N ALA A 124 -19.89 4.20 -3.51
CA ALA A 124 -20.09 3.48 -2.26
C ALA A 124 -18.76 3.34 -1.49
N THR A 125 -18.88 3.33 -0.16
CA THR A 125 -17.75 3.24 0.75
C THR A 125 -17.89 2.03 1.67
N ARG A 126 -16.75 1.42 2.02
CA ARG A 126 -16.61 0.42 3.07
C ARG A 126 -15.64 0.95 4.12
N THR A 127 -16.12 1.03 5.35
CA THR A 127 -15.31 1.45 6.50
C THR A 127 -15.01 0.23 7.37
N VAL A 128 -13.75 0.05 7.70
CA VAL A 128 -13.25 -1.07 8.50
C VAL A 128 -12.46 -0.51 9.67
N THR A 129 -12.78 -0.95 10.87
CA THR A 129 -12.00 -0.66 12.08
C THR A 129 -11.17 -1.88 12.46
N LEU A 130 -9.87 -1.69 12.52
CA LEU A 130 -8.87 -2.68 12.96
C LEU A 130 -8.44 -2.30 14.38
N THR A 131 -8.58 -3.21 15.34
CA THR A 131 -8.03 -2.98 16.68
C THR A 131 -6.68 -3.67 16.79
N LEU A 132 -5.65 -2.87 17.06
CA LEU A 132 -4.29 -3.31 17.35
C LEU A 132 -4.08 -3.30 18.86
N ARG A 133 -3.69 -4.44 19.45
CA ARG A 133 -3.26 -4.53 20.84
C ARG A 133 -1.75 -4.46 20.92
N ILE A 134 -1.24 -3.56 21.75
CA ILE A 134 0.16 -3.58 22.17
C ILE A 134 0.25 -4.46 23.42
N ALA A 135 1.10 -5.48 23.39
CA ALA A 135 1.27 -6.39 24.51
C ALA A 135 1.84 -5.65 25.73
N GLU A 136 1.51 -6.10 26.93
CA GLU A 136 1.99 -5.50 28.19
C GLU A 136 3.51 -5.61 28.35
N ASN A 137 4.11 -6.66 27.80
CA ASN A 137 5.55 -6.90 27.78
C ASN A 137 6.26 -6.32 26.54
N SER A 138 5.55 -5.54 25.71
CA SER A 138 6.17 -4.88 24.56
C SER A 138 7.26 -3.92 25.01
N GLY A 139 8.33 -3.83 24.23
CA GLY A 139 9.29 -2.73 24.28
C GLY A 139 8.60 -1.38 24.04
N CYS A 140 9.34 -0.30 24.26
CA CYS A 140 8.89 1.07 24.07
C CYS A 140 9.92 1.91 23.30
N ASN A 141 9.61 3.19 23.07
CA ASN A 141 10.35 4.09 22.21
C ASN A 141 10.48 3.59 20.77
N GLY A 142 9.39 3.08 20.20
CA GLY A 142 9.34 2.63 18.82
C GLY A 142 8.04 2.94 18.12
N ASN A 143 8.08 2.88 16.79
CA ASN A 143 6.91 3.11 15.96
C ASN A 143 6.43 1.78 15.38
N ILE A 144 5.13 1.60 15.36
CA ILE A 144 4.45 0.52 14.66
C ILE A 144 3.69 1.15 13.50
N GLY A 145 4.06 0.77 12.29
CA GLY A 145 3.43 1.22 11.06
C GLY A 145 3.05 0.03 10.19
N PHE A 146 2.02 0.21 9.40
CA PHE A 146 1.55 -0.77 8.43
C PHE A 146 1.47 -0.15 7.05
N TYR A 147 1.43 -1.01 6.05
CA TYR A 147 0.92 -0.65 4.74
C TYR A 147 -0.20 -1.62 4.37
N SER A 148 -1.09 -1.15 3.51
CA SER A 148 -2.09 -1.99 2.88
C SER A 148 -1.82 -2.06 1.39
N TYR A 149 -1.75 -3.28 0.86
CA TYR A 149 -1.89 -3.51 -0.57
C TYR A 149 -3.37 -3.67 -0.89
N LEU A 150 -3.86 -2.92 -1.86
CA LEU A 150 -5.23 -3.00 -2.37
C LEU A 150 -5.15 -3.30 -3.85
N TYR A 151 -5.90 -4.29 -4.30
CA TYR A 151 -6.18 -4.60 -5.70
C TYR A 151 -7.68 -4.78 -5.85
N TYR A 152 -8.26 -4.26 -6.92
CA TYR A 152 -9.66 -4.50 -7.24
C TYR A 152 -9.93 -4.52 -8.74
N GLU A 153 -11.00 -5.23 -9.11
CA GLU A 153 -11.49 -5.34 -10.48
C GLU A 153 -12.85 -4.65 -10.62
N TYR A 154 -13.01 -3.87 -11.67
CA TYR A 154 -14.22 -3.11 -11.98
C TYR A 154 -14.62 -3.32 -13.45
N ASN A 155 -15.75 -2.74 -13.86
CA ASN A 155 -16.29 -2.89 -15.22
C ASN A 155 -16.44 -4.36 -15.65
N GLY A 156 -17.04 -5.19 -14.80
CA GLY A 156 -17.21 -6.63 -15.05
C GLY A 156 -15.90 -7.41 -15.15
N GLY A 157 -14.84 -6.97 -14.46
CA GLY A 157 -13.53 -7.61 -14.46
C GLY A 157 -12.62 -7.22 -15.64
N GLN A 158 -13.06 -6.30 -16.50
CA GLN A 158 -12.27 -5.87 -17.67
C GLN A 158 -11.23 -4.81 -17.34
N ALA A 159 -11.32 -4.18 -16.17
CA ALA A 159 -10.38 -3.16 -15.72
C ALA A 159 -9.99 -3.40 -14.26
N THR A 160 -8.77 -3.00 -13.92
CA THR A 160 -8.17 -3.27 -12.60
C THR A 160 -7.44 -2.03 -12.10
N LYS A 161 -7.38 -1.86 -10.79
CA LYS A 161 -6.53 -0.86 -10.16
C LYS A 161 -5.94 -1.41 -8.88
N ASP A 162 -4.71 -1.02 -8.59
CA ASP A 162 -4.01 -1.43 -7.40
C ASP A 162 -3.13 -0.32 -6.82
N GLY A 163 -2.67 -0.52 -5.59
CA GLY A 163 -1.77 0.41 -4.92
C GLY A 163 -1.36 -0.04 -3.52
N MET A 164 -0.32 0.61 -3.01
CA MET A 164 0.16 0.47 -1.65
C MET A 164 -0.12 1.76 -0.86
N PHE A 165 -0.76 1.63 0.29
CA PHE A 165 -1.22 2.74 1.12
C PHE A 165 -0.68 2.59 2.53
N THR A 166 0.08 3.57 3.02
CA THR A 166 0.68 3.52 4.36
C THR A 166 -0.30 4.03 5.40
N THR A 167 -0.31 3.39 6.57
CA THR A 167 -1.08 3.86 7.72
C THR A 167 -0.34 4.98 8.45
N PRO A 168 -1.04 5.83 9.23
CA PRO A 168 -0.38 6.57 10.30
C PRO A 168 0.41 5.62 11.20
N GLU A 169 1.61 6.03 11.62
CA GLU A 169 2.40 5.27 12.58
C GLU A 169 1.87 5.48 14.01
N THR A 170 1.94 4.42 14.82
CA THR A 170 1.67 4.47 16.26
C THR A 170 2.99 4.43 17.02
N ARG A 171 3.29 5.48 17.80
CA ARG A 171 4.42 5.51 18.73
C ARG A 171 4.08 4.75 20.02
N VAL A 172 4.85 3.73 20.35
CA VAL A 172 4.85 3.10 21.67
C VAL A 172 5.82 3.86 22.58
N ALA A 173 5.30 4.71 23.46
CA ALA A 173 6.04 5.41 24.49
C ALA A 173 6.23 4.52 25.71
N CYS A 174 7.27 4.78 26.50
CA CYS A 174 7.45 4.09 27.78
C CYS A 174 6.44 4.62 28.79
N ALA A 175 5.91 3.74 29.63
CA ALA A 175 5.07 4.20 30.74
C ALA A 175 5.88 5.15 31.63
N PRO A 176 5.28 6.25 32.13
CA PRO A 176 5.94 7.06 33.14
C PRO A 176 6.29 6.19 34.34
N ALA A 177 7.48 6.39 34.91
CA ALA A 177 7.87 5.70 36.13
C ALA A 177 6.77 5.91 37.19
N ALA A 178 6.29 4.83 37.81
CA ALA A 178 5.34 4.95 38.91
C ALA A 178 5.96 5.88 39.94
N ALA A 179 5.30 7.00 40.24
CA ALA A 179 5.77 7.91 41.27
C ALA A 179 5.84 7.10 42.56
N SER A 180 7.05 6.86 43.08
CA SER A 180 7.20 6.26 44.40
C SER A 180 6.39 7.09 45.38
N ALA A 181 5.30 6.51 45.88
CA ALA A 181 4.56 7.08 46.99
C ALA A 181 5.56 7.21 48.14
N ARG A 182 6.03 8.44 48.38
CA ARG A 182 6.75 8.76 49.62
C ARG A 182 5.71 8.73 50.72
N SER A 183 5.59 7.57 51.37
CA SER A 183 5.00 7.41 52.70
C SER A 183 5.93 8.00 53.75
#